data_AF-A0A2T4U866-F1
#
_entry.id   AF-A0A2T4U866-F1
#
_cell.length_a   1.000
_cell.length_b   1.000
_cell.length_c   1.000
_cell.angle_alpha   90.00
_cell.angle_beta   90.00
_cell.angle_gamma   90.00
#
_symmetry.space_group_name_H-M   'P 1'
#
loop_
_entity.id
_entity.type
_entity.pdbx_description
1 polymer ?
#
loop_
_entity_poly.entity_id
_entity_poly.type
_entity_poly.pdbx_seq_one_letter_code
_entity_poly.pdbx_strand_id
1 'polypeptide(L)'
;MLRSIDKNEQSAQIDNRIIHFIEIMSRSPLNSAWHHFALLMEDRTDTFREKGDVKKSRKFQVYYRHRLTYEGHLCWSYPTAVKNGKKAELSVRFDKIRRGEQIDLLQDGLHYAVNLMEYLNMKKQAFHIDTMALPSNLESGDLSRIEMILEKWGLRRPVTLKLEEPDPEQMELFTNRLISSAVLVKAAEQRRSHYTAASS
;
A
#
# COMPACT_ATOMS: atom_id res chain seq x y z
N MET A 1 -4.63 -1.30 -44.20
CA MET A 1 -3.54 -0.55 -43.51
C MET A 1 -3.99 -0.25 -42.09
N LEU A 2 -3.69 -1.14 -41.14
CA LEU A 2 -3.92 -0.88 -39.72
C LEU A 2 -2.73 -0.04 -39.23
N ARG A 3 -3.01 1.22 -38.89
CA ARG A 3 -2.01 2.14 -38.32
C ARG A 3 -1.44 1.49 -37.07
N SER A 4 -0.13 1.27 -37.09
CA SER A 4 0.66 1.05 -35.89
C SER A 4 0.44 2.25 -34.97
N ILE A 5 -0.48 2.12 -34.02
CA ILE A 5 -0.59 3.07 -32.91
C ILE A 5 0.80 3.10 -32.28
N ASP A 6 1.40 4.28 -32.27
CA ASP A 6 2.77 4.47 -31.82
C ASP A 6 2.88 3.97 -30.38
N LYS A 7 3.90 3.17 -30.07
CA LYS A 7 4.10 2.63 -28.71
C LYS A 7 4.12 3.75 -27.65
N ASN A 8 4.50 4.95 -28.07
CA ASN A 8 4.48 6.17 -27.24
C ASN A 8 3.06 6.65 -26.90
N GLU A 9 2.11 6.57 -27.83
CA GLU A 9 0.72 6.97 -27.59
C GLU A 9 0.02 6.01 -26.63
N GLN A 10 0.22 4.68 -26.80
CA GLN A 10 -0.32 3.69 -25.88
C GLN A 10 0.23 3.86 -24.46
N SER A 11 1.54 4.13 -24.34
CA SER A 11 2.22 4.40 -23.08
C SER A 11 1.65 5.62 -22.35
N ALA A 12 1.38 6.71 -23.09
CA ALA A 12 0.79 7.92 -22.52
C ALA A 12 -0.68 7.71 -22.08
N GLN A 13 -1.46 6.92 -22.83
CA GLN A 13 -2.84 6.60 -22.45
C GLN A 13 -2.92 5.81 -21.13
N ILE A 14 -2.01 4.86 -20.92
CA ILE A 14 -1.94 4.08 -19.67
C ILE A 14 -1.57 4.98 -18.50
N ASP A 15 -0.59 5.86 -18.66
CA ASP A 15 -0.20 6.78 -17.59
C ASP A 15 -1.39 7.63 -17.16
N ASN A 16 -2.13 8.19 -18.12
CA ASN A 16 -3.34 8.98 -17.84
C ASN A 16 -4.39 8.17 -17.08
N ARG A 17 -4.57 6.89 -17.41
CA ARG A 17 -5.48 5.99 -16.70
C ARG A 17 -5.00 5.69 -15.28
N ILE A 18 -3.71 5.48 -15.07
CA ILE A 18 -3.16 5.26 -13.72
C ILE A 18 -3.25 6.54 -12.88
N ILE A 19 -2.97 7.70 -13.47
CA ILE A 19 -3.15 9.00 -12.82
C ILE A 19 -4.62 9.16 -12.41
N HIS A 20 -5.56 8.87 -13.32
CA HIS A 20 -6.98 8.93 -13.03
C HIS A 20 -7.40 7.97 -11.90
N PHE A 21 -6.92 6.73 -11.93
CA PHE A 21 -7.13 5.76 -10.84
C PHE A 21 -6.64 6.31 -9.50
N ILE A 22 -5.44 6.89 -9.44
CA ILE A 22 -4.88 7.50 -8.22
C ILE A 22 -5.77 8.66 -7.74
N GLU A 23 -6.29 9.48 -8.66
CA GLU A 23 -7.22 10.56 -8.32
C GLU A 23 -8.52 10.04 -7.70
N ILE A 24 -9.09 8.96 -8.25
CA ILE A 24 -10.28 8.34 -7.69
C ILE A 24 -9.98 7.74 -6.31
N MET A 25 -8.95 6.90 -6.22
CA MET A 25 -8.62 6.16 -4.99
C MET A 25 -8.28 7.11 -3.84
N SER A 26 -7.52 8.18 -4.10
CA SER A 26 -7.14 9.14 -3.06
C SER A 26 -8.34 9.89 -2.44
N ARG A 27 -9.41 10.08 -3.21
CA ARG A 27 -10.63 10.78 -2.77
C ARG A 27 -11.75 9.86 -2.31
N SER A 28 -11.63 8.56 -2.55
CA SER A 28 -12.67 7.58 -2.23
C SER A 28 -12.85 7.40 -0.72
N PRO A 29 -14.06 7.10 -0.22
CA PRO A 29 -14.25 6.72 1.17
C PRO A 29 -13.59 5.34 1.40
N LEU A 30 -12.53 5.32 2.20
CA LEU A 30 -11.76 4.11 2.51
C LEU A 30 -11.85 3.73 4.00
N ASN A 31 -12.79 4.33 4.73
CA ASN A 31 -13.09 3.94 6.11
C ASN A 31 -13.66 2.53 6.11
N SER A 32 -13.13 1.67 6.96
CA SER A 32 -13.46 0.26 6.93
C SER A 32 -13.28 -0.40 8.29
N ALA A 33 -13.80 -1.62 8.42
CA ALA A 33 -13.53 -2.48 9.55
C ALA A 33 -13.27 -3.90 9.07
N TRP A 34 -12.27 -4.56 9.65
CA TRP A 34 -11.98 -5.97 9.39
C TRP A 34 -11.50 -6.63 10.67
N HIS A 35 -11.98 -7.85 10.92
CA HIS A 35 -11.62 -8.60 12.12
C HIS A 35 -11.89 -7.83 13.42
N HIS A 36 -10.86 -7.25 14.04
CA HIS A 36 -10.93 -6.41 15.26
C HIS A 36 -10.35 -5.01 15.05
N PHE A 37 -10.08 -4.67 13.79
CA PHE A 37 -9.53 -3.40 13.37
C PHE A 37 -10.63 -2.50 12.81
N ALA A 38 -10.51 -1.21 13.08
CA ALA A 38 -11.23 -0.16 12.37
C ALA A 38 -10.22 0.84 11.79
N LEU A 39 -10.38 1.17 10.51
CA LEU A 39 -9.59 2.14 9.79
C LEU A 39 -10.40 3.41 9.59
N LEU A 40 -9.82 4.53 10.00
CA LEU A 40 -10.34 5.87 9.76
C LEU A 40 -9.33 6.63 8.90
N MET A 41 -9.79 7.14 7.78
CA MET A 41 -9.03 7.94 6.82
C MET A 41 -9.47 9.40 6.97
N GLU A 42 -8.52 10.32 7.00
CA GLU A 42 -8.85 11.75 7.00
C GLU A 42 -9.52 12.14 5.68
N ASP A 43 -10.40 13.14 5.65
CA ASP A 43 -11.07 13.55 4.39
C ASP A 43 -10.11 14.21 3.39
N ARG A 44 -9.01 14.78 3.90
CA ARG A 44 -8.05 15.54 3.12
C ARG A 44 -6.96 14.66 2.54
N THR A 45 -6.64 14.91 1.27
CA THR A 45 -5.44 14.40 0.60
C THR A 45 -4.51 15.55 0.28
N ASP A 46 -3.23 15.40 0.62
CA ASP A 46 -2.18 16.35 0.28
C ASP A 46 -1.36 15.88 -0.91
N THR A 47 -0.88 16.83 -1.72
CA THR A 47 0.06 16.57 -2.83
C THR A 47 1.43 17.11 -2.44
N PHE A 48 2.48 16.31 -2.61
CA PHE A 48 3.85 16.69 -2.27
C PHE A 48 4.86 16.13 -3.28
N ARG A 49 6.13 16.55 -3.18
CA ARG A 49 7.22 15.99 -3.97
C ARG A 49 8.25 15.33 -3.07
N GLU A 50 8.71 14.15 -3.46
CA GLU A 50 9.76 13.41 -2.75
C GLU A 50 10.74 12.82 -3.76
N LYS A 51 12.03 13.15 -3.64
CA LYS A 51 13.08 12.71 -4.58
C LYS A 51 12.76 13.00 -6.06
N GLY A 52 12.02 14.08 -6.33
CA GLY A 52 11.57 14.48 -7.67
C GLY A 52 10.23 13.88 -8.11
N ASP A 53 9.78 12.80 -7.47
CA ASP A 53 8.49 12.17 -7.77
C ASP A 53 7.34 13.00 -7.17
N VAL A 54 6.26 13.20 -7.93
CA VAL A 54 5.02 13.81 -7.41
C VAL A 54 4.20 12.70 -6.74
N LYS A 55 3.77 12.95 -5.50
CA LYS A 55 3.02 12.00 -4.69
C LYS A 55 1.79 12.63 -4.08
N LYS A 56 0.81 11.80 -3.75
CA LYS A 56 -0.32 12.11 -2.88
C LYS A 56 -0.19 11.38 -1.57
N SER A 57 -0.60 11.99 -0.47
CA SER A 57 -0.71 11.33 0.83
C SER A 57 -2.05 11.61 1.48
N ARG A 58 -2.59 10.61 2.15
CA ARG A 58 -3.79 10.72 2.97
C ARG A 58 -3.54 10.06 4.32
N LYS A 59 -3.80 10.78 5.39
CA LYS A 59 -3.55 10.29 6.74
C LYS A 59 -4.62 9.30 7.16
N PHE A 60 -4.22 8.33 7.97
CA PHE A 60 -5.07 7.29 8.50
C PHE A 60 -4.76 6.96 9.95
N GLN A 61 -5.75 6.35 10.60
CA GLN A 61 -5.68 5.81 11.95
C GLN A 61 -6.27 4.41 11.97
N VAL A 62 -5.61 3.47 12.63
CA VAL A 62 -6.07 2.11 12.83
C VAL A 62 -6.29 1.85 14.32
N TYR A 63 -7.50 1.44 14.67
CA TYR A 63 -7.90 1.08 16.02
C TYR A 63 -8.01 -0.43 16.14
N TYR A 64 -7.37 -1.03 17.14
CA TYR A 64 -7.60 -2.43 17.53
C TYR A 64 -8.42 -2.46 18.81
N ARG A 65 -9.59 -3.11 18.79
CA ARG A 65 -10.49 -3.17 19.97
C ARG A 65 -10.69 -1.80 20.64
N HIS A 66 -11.00 -0.78 19.84
CA HIS A 66 -11.22 0.61 20.26
C HIS A 66 -9.99 1.39 20.75
N ARG A 67 -8.77 0.86 20.64
CA ARG A 67 -7.53 1.56 20.97
C ARG A 67 -6.74 1.93 19.71
N LEU A 68 -6.39 3.21 19.55
CA LEU A 68 -5.55 3.68 18.44
C LEU A 68 -4.20 2.96 18.46
N THR A 69 -3.97 2.03 17.53
CA THR A 69 -2.79 1.15 17.54
C THR A 69 -1.77 1.55 16.49
N TYR A 70 -2.23 2.09 15.36
CA TYR A 70 -1.38 2.64 14.31
C TYR A 70 -1.92 3.98 13.81
N GLU A 71 -1.04 4.86 13.43
CA GLU A 71 -1.35 6.06 12.64
C GLU A 71 -0.29 6.22 11.55
N GLY A 72 -0.65 6.86 10.45
CA GLY A 72 0.27 7.00 9.33
C GLY A 72 -0.36 7.62 8.11
N HIS A 73 0.31 7.45 6.98
CA HIS A 73 -0.11 7.94 5.68
C HIS A 73 -0.16 6.81 4.65
N LEU A 74 -1.23 6.79 3.87
CA LEU A 74 -1.29 6.09 2.60
C LEU A 74 -0.77 7.04 1.53
N CYS A 75 0.23 6.62 0.77
CA CYS A 75 0.97 7.45 -0.17
C CYS A 75 0.94 6.84 -1.57
N TRP A 76 0.47 7.61 -2.57
CA TRP A 76 0.45 7.24 -3.97
C TRP A 76 1.50 8.02 -4.74
N SER A 77 2.36 7.34 -5.49
CA SER A 77 3.26 7.97 -6.47
C SER A 77 2.63 7.89 -7.85
N TYR A 78 2.58 9.02 -8.55
CA TYR A 78 2.22 9.01 -9.97
C TYR A 78 3.27 8.23 -10.79
N PRO A 79 2.91 7.78 -12.01
CA PRO A 79 3.85 7.12 -12.89
C PRO A 79 5.10 7.96 -13.12
N THR A 80 6.28 7.42 -12.75
CA THR A 80 7.57 8.05 -13.03
C THR A 80 8.52 7.09 -13.75
N ALA A 81 9.34 7.64 -14.63
CA ALA A 81 10.32 6.87 -15.38
C ALA A 81 11.47 6.43 -14.47
N VAL A 82 11.89 5.17 -14.60
CA VAL A 82 13.03 4.57 -13.92
C VAL A 82 13.92 3.84 -14.92
N LYS A 83 15.14 3.48 -14.51
CA LYS A 83 16.16 2.85 -15.39
C LYS A 83 15.62 1.70 -16.24
N ASN A 84 14.67 0.91 -15.72
CA ASN A 84 14.13 -0.28 -16.37
C ASN A 84 12.63 -0.18 -16.70
N GLY A 85 12.08 1.02 -16.86
CA GLY A 85 10.68 1.21 -17.26
C GLY A 85 10.00 2.34 -16.51
N LYS A 86 8.81 2.07 -15.97
CA LYS A 86 8.05 3.02 -15.13
C LYS A 86 7.73 2.36 -13.80
N LYS A 87 7.58 3.19 -12.77
CA LYS A 87 7.04 2.80 -11.47
C LYS A 87 5.84 3.67 -11.14
N ALA A 88 4.87 3.09 -10.45
CA ALA A 88 3.80 3.82 -9.79
C ALA A 88 3.57 3.06 -8.47
N GLU A 89 3.78 3.73 -7.35
CA GLU A 89 3.83 3.05 -6.05
C GLU A 89 2.63 3.43 -5.21
N LEU A 90 2.03 2.45 -4.53
CA LEU A 90 1.19 2.70 -3.39
C LEU A 90 1.92 2.22 -2.14
N SER A 91 1.92 3.03 -1.10
CA SER A 91 2.72 2.75 0.08
C SER A 91 2.11 3.21 1.37
N VAL A 92 2.46 2.54 2.45
CA VAL A 92 2.07 2.87 3.82
C VAL A 92 3.31 3.36 4.55
N ARG A 93 3.20 4.54 5.16
CA ARG A 93 4.20 5.09 6.08
C ARG A 93 3.55 5.24 7.45
N PHE A 94 4.12 4.63 8.48
CA PHE A 94 3.63 4.82 9.84
C PHE A 94 4.26 6.07 10.47
N ASP A 95 3.45 6.86 11.16
CA ASP A 95 3.95 7.95 11.98
C ASP A 95 4.13 7.48 13.44
N LYS A 96 4.85 8.29 14.22
CA LYS A 96 5.06 8.05 15.64
C LYS A 96 3.81 8.45 16.43
N ILE A 97 3.09 7.46 16.96
CA ILE A 97 2.00 7.69 17.92
C ILE A 97 2.58 8.40 19.15
N ARG A 98 2.21 9.66 19.35
CA ARG A 98 2.55 10.41 20.57
C ARG A 98 1.67 9.93 21.72
N ARG A 99 2.14 8.95 22.50
CA ARG A 99 1.58 8.58 23.81
C ARG A 99 2.55 8.99 24.91
N GLY A 100 2.02 9.51 26.02
CA GLY A 100 2.81 10.01 27.16
C GLY A 100 3.84 9.00 27.69
N GLU A 101 4.98 9.57 28.10
CA GLU A 101 6.15 9.06 28.86
C GLU A 101 6.88 7.75 28.50
N GLN A 102 6.40 6.90 27.58
CA GLN A 102 7.26 5.82 27.06
C GLN A 102 7.51 5.97 25.57
N ILE A 103 8.71 6.46 25.27
CA ILE A 103 9.25 6.65 23.94
C ILE A 103 10.04 5.39 23.57
N ASP A 104 9.49 4.53 22.70
CA ASP A 104 10.34 3.61 21.95
C ASP A 104 10.97 4.39 20.78
N LEU A 105 12.30 4.49 20.82
CA LEU A 105 13.14 5.49 20.14
C LEU A 105 13.79 5.00 18.83
N LEU A 106 13.29 3.95 18.18
CA LEU A 106 13.97 3.37 17.02
C LEU A 106 13.00 3.15 15.85
N GLN A 107 13.09 3.98 14.81
CA GLN A 107 13.02 3.59 13.38
C GLN A 107 12.64 4.81 12.50
N ASP A 108 13.46 5.04 11.46
CA ASP A 108 13.05 5.76 10.25
C ASP A 108 11.65 5.28 9.82
N GLY A 109 10.80 6.21 9.37
CA GLY A 109 9.41 5.92 9.04
C GLY A 109 9.28 4.66 8.19
N LEU A 110 8.82 3.57 8.81
CA LEU A 110 8.75 2.27 8.15
C LEU A 110 7.82 2.38 6.95
N HIS A 111 8.38 2.10 5.79
CA HIS A 111 7.77 2.30 4.49
C HIS A 111 7.56 0.95 3.85
N TYR A 112 6.30 0.53 3.73
CA TYR A 112 5.93 -0.63 2.93
C TYR A 112 5.31 -0.13 1.63
N ALA A 113 5.87 -0.54 0.50
CA ALA A 113 5.44 -0.07 -0.81
C ALA A 113 5.19 -1.24 -1.76
N VAL A 114 4.19 -1.07 -2.63
CA VAL A 114 3.89 -1.97 -3.74
C VAL A 114 3.93 -1.19 -5.04
N ASN A 115 4.62 -1.74 -6.03
CA ASN A 115 4.67 -1.16 -7.38
C ASN A 115 3.44 -1.64 -8.17
N LEU A 116 2.48 -0.74 -8.42
CA LEU A 116 1.25 -1.02 -9.15
C LEU A 116 1.52 -1.50 -10.59
N MET A 117 2.65 -1.10 -11.18
CA MET A 117 3.02 -1.51 -12.55
C MET A 117 3.25 -3.02 -12.66
N GLU A 118 3.63 -3.70 -11.57
CA GLU A 118 3.82 -5.17 -11.55
C GLU A 118 2.50 -5.93 -11.64
N TYR A 119 1.39 -5.30 -11.27
CA TYR A 119 0.06 -5.89 -11.26
C TYR A 119 -0.80 -5.47 -12.46
N LEU A 120 -0.26 -4.63 -13.36
CA LEU A 120 -1.02 -4.07 -14.47
C LEU A 120 -1.31 -5.13 -15.55
N ASN A 121 -2.58 -5.48 -15.70
CA ASN A 121 -3.04 -6.27 -16.84
C ASN A 121 -3.47 -5.35 -17.98
N MET A 122 -2.57 -5.20 -18.96
CA MET A 122 -2.77 -4.37 -20.14
C MET A 122 -4.00 -4.73 -20.99
N LYS A 123 -4.37 -6.02 -21.05
CA LYS A 123 -5.55 -6.45 -21.81
C LYS A 123 -6.85 -6.11 -21.09
N LYS A 124 -6.85 -6.26 -19.76
CA LYS A 124 -8.04 -6.03 -18.92
C LYS A 124 -8.18 -4.59 -18.42
N GLN A 125 -7.18 -3.73 -18.66
CA GLN A 125 -7.17 -2.33 -18.20
C GLN A 125 -7.44 -2.23 -16.68
N ALA A 126 -6.81 -3.12 -15.92
CA ALA A 126 -7.01 -3.26 -14.48
C ALA A 126 -5.73 -3.74 -13.81
N PHE A 127 -5.58 -3.41 -12.52
CA PHE A 127 -4.63 -4.10 -11.66
C PHE A 127 -5.24 -5.41 -11.18
N HIS A 128 -4.49 -6.51 -11.29
CA HIS A 128 -4.87 -7.81 -10.79
C HIS A 128 -3.88 -8.27 -9.72
N ILE A 129 -4.35 -8.33 -8.47
CA ILE A 129 -3.53 -8.66 -7.30
C ILE A 129 -4.08 -9.92 -6.64
N ASP A 130 -3.56 -11.07 -7.04
CA ASP A 130 -3.84 -12.35 -6.35
C ASP A 130 -3.19 -12.33 -4.97
N THR A 131 -1.87 -12.16 -4.96
CA THR A 131 -1.04 -12.02 -3.77
C THR A 131 -0.27 -10.72 -3.82
N MET A 132 -0.09 -10.08 -2.66
CA MET A 132 0.72 -8.88 -2.55
C MET A 132 2.16 -9.27 -2.26
N ALA A 133 3.10 -8.76 -3.05
CA ALA A 133 4.52 -9.02 -2.84
C ALA A 133 4.98 -8.49 -1.48
N LEU A 134 5.45 -9.40 -0.62
CA LEU A 134 6.06 -9.05 0.66
C LEU A 134 7.56 -8.79 0.47
N PRO A 135 8.21 -8.04 1.37
CA PRO A 135 9.63 -7.75 1.28
C PRO A 135 10.49 -9.02 1.23
N SER A 136 11.45 -9.08 0.31
CA SER A 136 12.28 -10.27 0.06
C SER A 136 13.27 -10.58 1.19
N ASN A 137 13.51 -9.63 2.10
CA ASN A 137 14.34 -9.79 3.29
C ASN A 137 13.62 -10.53 4.43
N LEU A 138 12.33 -10.84 4.28
CA LEU A 138 11.62 -11.66 5.25
C LEU A 138 12.02 -13.14 5.14
N GLU A 139 12.00 -13.82 6.27
CA GLU A 139 12.30 -15.24 6.40
C GLU A 139 11.07 -16.03 6.00
N SER A 140 11.27 -17.24 5.49
CA SER A 140 10.18 -18.13 5.06
C SER A 140 9.13 -18.36 6.16
N GLY A 141 9.55 -18.46 7.42
CA GLY A 141 8.67 -18.61 8.57
C GLY A 141 7.80 -17.38 8.82
N ASP A 142 8.36 -16.17 8.74
CA ASP A 142 7.60 -14.93 8.87
C ASP A 142 6.65 -14.74 7.69
N LEU A 143 7.11 -14.98 6.45
CA LEU A 143 6.27 -14.93 5.24
C LEU A 143 5.03 -15.83 5.38
N SER A 144 5.24 -17.11 5.70
CA SER A 144 4.14 -18.07 5.87
C SER A 144 3.17 -17.65 6.97
N ARG A 145 3.68 -17.07 8.05
CA ARG A 145 2.86 -16.57 9.17
C ARG A 145 2.03 -15.35 8.76
N ILE A 146 2.62 -14.41 8.04
CA ILE A 146 1.92 -13.22 7.53
C ILE A 146 0.79 -13.65 6.60
N GLU A 147 1.06 -14.55 5.65
CA GLU A 147 0.05 -15.05 4.72
C GLU A 147 -1.11 -15.74 5.43
N MET A 148 -0.82 -16.61 6.41
CA MET A 148 -1.85 -17.27 7.22
C MET A 148 -2.71 -16.25 7.98
N ILE A 149 -2.12 -15.18 8.52
CA ILE A 149 -2.86 -14.14 9.25
C ILE A 149 -3.77 -13.37 8.28
N LEU A 150 -3.25 -12.96 7.12
CA LEU A 150 -4.04 -12.28 6.09
C LEU A 150 -5.21 -13.13 5.61
N GLU A 151 -5.01 -14.44 5.47
CA GLU A 151 -6.07 -15.38 5.12
C GLU A 151 -7.15 -15.46 6.21
N LYS A 152 -6.76 -15.61 7.47
CA LYS A 152 -7.68 -15.61 8.62
C LYS A 152 -8.48 -14.32 8.75
N TRP A 153 -7.93 -13.20 8.30
CA TRP A 153 -8.60 -11.90 8.29
C TRP A 153 -9.45 -11.67 7.02
N GLY A 154 -9.53 -12.65 6.11
CA GLY A 154 -10.28 -12.52 4.85
C GLY A 154 -9.62 -11.61 3.82
N LEU A 155 -8.34 -11.27 4.02
CA LEU A 155 -7.60 -10.32 3.21
C LEU A 155 -6.77 -10.99 2.11
N ARG A 156 -6.78 -12.33 1.97
CA ARG A 156 -6.02 -13.07 0.93
C ARG A 156 -6.78 -13.30 -0.38
N ARG A 157 -8.05 -12.88 -0.48
CA ARG A 157 -8.89 -13.08 -1.70
C ARG A 157 -8.46 -12.17 -2.88
N PRO A 158 -8.39 -12.63 -4.14
CA PRO A 158 -7.91 -11.82 -5.26
C PRO A 158 -8.58 -10.44 -5.36
N VAL A 159 -7.80 -9.43 -5.73
CA VAL A 159 -8.29 -8.06 -5.95
C VAL A 159 -8.20 -7.71 -7.43
N THR A 160 -9.27 -7.16 -8.00
CA THR A 160 -9.23 -6.56 -9.34
C THR A 160 -9.68 -5.11 -9.30
N LEU A 161 -8.76 -4.19 -9.62
CA LEU A 161 -9.00 -2.75 -9.61
C LEU A 161 -9.00 -2.23 -11.05
N LYS A 162 -10.18 -1.96 -11.60
CA LYS A 162 -10.31 -1.32 -12.92
C LYS A 162 -9.75 0.10 -12.86
N LEU A 163 -9.04 0.53 -13.90
CA LEU A 163 -8.38 1.85 -13.89
C LEU A 163 -9.37 3.02 -14.03
N GLU A 164 -10.47 2.82 -14.77
CA GLU A 164 -11.44 3.89 -15.06
C GLU A 164 -12.56 3.95 -14.01
N GLU A 165 -13.03 2.80 -13.55
CA GLU A 165 -14.14 2.68 -12.59
C GLU A 165 -13.80 1.61 -11.53
N PRO A 166 -12.90 1.92 -10.59
CA PRO A 166 -12.52 0.97 -9.55
C PRO A 166 -13.70 0.72 -8.60
N ASP A 167 -13.95 -0.56 -8.32
CA ASP A 167 -14.99 -1.00 -7.38
C ASP A 167 -14.61 -0.57 -5.94
N PRO A 168 -15.49 0.17 -5.23
CA PRO A 168 -15.26 0.57 -3.85
C PRO A 168 -14.90 -0.59 -2.91
N GLU A 169 -15.55 -1.75 -3.02
CA GLU A 169 -15.28 -2.89 -2.15
C GLU A 169 -13.88 -3.47 -2.42
N GLN A 170 -13.43 -3.46 -3.67
CA GLN A 170 -12.09 -3.88 -4.06
C GLN A 170 -11.04 -2.87 -3.60
N MET A 171 -11.31 -1.57 -3.68
CA MET A 171 -10.42 -0.53 -3.16
C MET A 171 -10.27 -0.63 -1.64
N GLU A 172 -11.37 -0.87 -0.92
CA GLU A 172 -11.37 -1.08 0.52
C GLU A 172 -10.54 -2.32 0.87
N LEU A 173 -10.83 -3.46 0.24
CA LEU A 173 -10.10 -4.71 0.46
C LEU A 173 -8.60 -4.55 0.19
N PHE A 174 -8.23 -3.88 -0.90
CA PHE A 174 -6.84 -3.63 -1.24
C PHE A 174 -6.14 -2.76 -0.21
N THR A 175 -6.80 -1.68 0.24
CA THR A 175 -6.30 -0.79 1.30
C THR A 175 -6.11 -1.55 2.62
N ASN A 176 -7.10 -2.33 3.03
CA ASN A 176 -7.05 -3.14 4.25
C ASN A 176 -5.92 -4.18 4.18
N ARG A 177 -5.77 -4.84 3.03
CA ARG A 177 -4.65 -5.76 2.78
C ARG A 177 -3.31 -5.04 2.91
N LEU A 178 -3.14 -3.91 2.23
CA LEU A 178 -1.88 -3.16 2.21
C LEU A 178 -1.46 -2.70 3.61
N ILE A 179 -2.39 -2.09 4.36
CA ILE A 179 -2.14 -1.62 5.73
C ILE A 179 -1.85 -2.80 6.65
N SER A 180 -2.61 -3.89 6.54
CA SER A 180 -2.39 -5.10 7.34
C SER A 180 -1.03 -5.73 7.04
N SER A 181 -0.64 -5.83 5.77
CA SER A 181 0.70 -6.29 5.37
C SER A 181 1.77 -5.41 5.98
N ALA A 182 1.65 -4.08 5.89
CA ALA A 182 2.61 -3.15 6.47
C ALA A 182 2.76 -3.33 8.01
N VAL A 183 1.63 -3.50 8.71
CA VAL A 183 1.62 -3.79 10.16
C VAL A 183 2.35 -5.09 10.48
N LEU A 184 2.06 -6.15 9.72
CA LEU A 184 2.60 -7.48 9.96
C LEU A 184 4.10 -7.57 9.62
N VAL A 185 4.54 -6.92 8.53
CA VAL A 185 5.95 -6.76 8.17
C VAL A 185 6.69 -6.06 9.32
N LYS A 186 6.17 -4.93 9.81
CA LYS A 186 6.77 -4.21 10.95
C LYS A 186 6.90 -5.09 12.19
N ALA A 187 5.86 -5.86 12.52
CA ALA A 187 5.89 -6.75 13.67
C ALA A 187 6.90 -7.90 13.52
N ALA A 188 7.13 -8.38 12.29
CA ALA A 188 8.15 -9.39 12.00
C ALA A 188 9.57 -8.81 12.16
N GLU A 189 9.81 -7.60 11.62
CA GLU A 189 11.11 -6.93 11.70
C GLU A 189 11.50 -6.60 13.15
N GLN A 190 10.57 -6.07 13.95
CA GLN A 190 10.81 -5.76 15.37
C GLN A 190 11.20 -7.00 16.18
N ARG A 191 10.57 -8.15 15.89
CA ARG A 191 10.90 -9.41 16.56
C ARG A 191 12.37 -9.78 16.37
N ARG A 192 12.92 -9.58 15.17
CA ARG A 192 14.32 -9.88 14.87
C ARG A 192 15.28 -9.00 15.64
N SER A 193 15.01 -7.70 15.70
CA SER A 193 15.84 -6.75 16.43
C SER A 193 15.96 -7.12 17.92
N HIS A 194 14.87 -7.62 18.53
CA HIS A 194 14.90 -8.12 19.90
C HIS A 194 15.71 -9.41 20.07
N TYR A 195 15.65 -10.35 19.11
CA TYR A 195 16.44 -11.58 19.17
C TYR A 195 17.95 -11.33 19.00
N THR A 196 18.34 -10.41 18.12
CA THR A 196 19.74 -10.04 17.95
C THR A 196 20.29 -9.33 19.19
N ALA A 197 19.51 -8.44 19.81
CA ALA A 197 19.91 -7.73 21.03
C ALA A 197 20.01 -8.65 22.25
N ALA A 198 19.19 -9.70 22.33
CA ALA A 198 19.24 -10.69 23.41
C ALA A 198 20.35 -11.75 23.25
N SER A 199 20.93 -11.85 22.05
CA SER A 199 22.02 -12.79 21.72
C SER A 199 23.41 -12.13 21.69
N SER A 200 23.47 -10.83 22.01
CA SER A 200 24.69 -10.00 22.09
C SER A 200 25.08 -9.82 23.55
#